data_AF-A0A7W9B1I3-F1
#
_entry.id   AF-A0A7W9B1I3-F1
#
_cell.length_a   1.000
_cell.length_b   1.000
_cell.length_c   1.000
_cell.angle_alpha   90.00
_cell.angle_beta   90.00
_cell.angle_gamma   90.00
#
_symmetry.space_group_name_H-M   'P 1'
#
loop_
_entity.id
_entity.type
_entity.pdbx_description
1 polymer ?
#
loop_
_entity_poly.entity_id
_entity_poly.type
_entity_poly.pdbx_seq_one_letter_code
_entity_poly.pdbx_strand_id
1 'polypeptide(L)'
;MSSITIFQAMEFFGTGDPFFGGNAADWCLYHQEDGGLTFVASHEAQRRELVKAYFPTEIEAQEAGAAASGRKGRVSALPVTARAEVPTGQIRWLVGNRHVGTDDNELSAEFRSRAEGAGAADPDIIAQIVAYALACHRANQALCIALRL
;
A
#
# COMPACT_ATOMS: atom_id res chain seq x y z
N MET A 1 -11.45 -4.24 -18.21
CA MET A 1 -10.90 -4.75 -16.94
C MET A 1 -10.28 -3.58 -16.22
N SER A 2 -10.73 -3.24 -15.01
CA SER A 2 -10.09 -2.20 -14.20
C SER A 2 -8.63 -2.57 -13.96
N SER A 3 -7.72 -1.62 -14.17
CA SER A 3 -6.31 -1.80 -13.81
C SER A 3 -6.22 -1.92 -12.29
N ILE A 4 -5.65 -3.02 -11.79
CA ILE A 4 -5.34 -3.15 -10.37
C ILE A 4 -4.24 -2.16 -10.04
N THR A 5 -4.45 -1.40 -8.97
CA THR A 5 -3.54 -0.35 -8.48
C THR A 5 -3.43 -0.48 -6.97
N ILE A 6 -2.25 -0.16 -6.44
CA ILE A 6 -2.01 0.01 -5.01
C ILE A 6 -1.93 1.49 -4.67
N PHE A 7 -2.18 1.83 -3.42
CA PHE A 7 -2.24 3.21 -2.95
C PHE A 7 -1.22 3.46 -1.86
N GLN A 8 -0.75 4.70 -1.75
CA GLN A 8 -0.01 5.21 -0.59
C GLN A 8 -0.80 6.36 0.03
N ALA A 9 -0.61 6.61 1.32
CA ALA A 9 -1.16 7.78 1.99
C ALA A 9 -0.13 8.90 2.08
N MET A 10 -0.58 10.13 1.86
CA MET A 10 0.22 11.35 1.99
C MET A 10 -0.52 12.38 2.85
N GLU A 11 0.20 13.03 3.76
CA GLU A 11 -0.35 14.09 4.60
C GLU A 11 0.16 15.45 4.13
N PHE A 12 -0.78 16.37 3.88
CA PHE A 12 -0.50 17.76 3.61
C PHE A 12 -0.73 18.60 4.86
N PHE A 13 0.26 19.41 5.23
CA PHE A 13 0.16 20.33 6.36
C PHE A 13 0.58 21.75 5.94
N GLY A 14 -0.36 22.70 6.02
CA GLY A 14 -0.12 24.11 5.70
C GLY A 14 -1.40 24.87 5.32
N THR A 15 -1.33 26.21 5.30
CA THR A 15 -2.41 27.11 4.85
C THR A 15 -2.39 27.40 3.35
N GLY A 16 -1.44 26.82 2.60
CA GLY A 16 -1.35 26.94 1.15
C GLY A 16 -2.25 25.94 0.43
N ASP A 17 -2.67 26.29 -0.79
CA ASP A 17 -3.47 25.43 -1.66
C ASP A 17 -2.82 24.03 -1.78
N PRO A 18 -3.54 22.94 -1.47
CA PRO A 18 -3.03 21.57 -1.57
C PRO A 18 -2.49 21.20 -2.95
N PHE A 19 -2.86 21.94 -4.00
CA PHE A 19 -2.44 21.68 -5.38
C PHE A 19 -1.24 22.51 -5.85
N PHE A 20 -0.84 23.58 -5.14
CA PHE A 20 0.15 24.54 -5.64
C PHE A 20 1.11 25.09 -4.56
N GLY A 21 2.07 24.27 -4.14
CA GLY A 21 3.37 24.81 -3.70
C GLY A 21 3.45 25.31 -2.25
N GLY A 22 2.86 24.59 -1.30
CA GLY A 22 3.33 24.64 0.09
C GLY A 22 4.72 23.97 0.19
N ASN A 23 5.75 24.72 0.54
CA ASN A 23 7.12 24.21 0.60
C ASN A 23 7.31 23.13 1.69
N ALA A 24 8.18 22.17 1.39
CA ALA A 24 8.93 21.27 2.29
C ALA A 24 8.32 19.89 2.69
N ALA A 25 8.53 18.94 1.76
CA ALA A 25 8.46 17.47 1.87
C ALA A 25 7.07 16.85 1.76
N ASP A 26 6.92 15.90 0.82
CA ASP A 26 5.79 14.98 0.76
C ASP A 26 5.88 14.03 1.98
N TRP A 27 5.05 14.27 3.01
CA TRP A 27 4.99 13.39 4.17
C TRP A 27 4.18 12.15 3.78
N CYS A 28 4.88 11.09 3.41
CA CYS A 28 4.27 9.80 3.11
C CYS A 28 4.13 8.96 4.37
N LEU A 29 3.23 7.98 4.33
CA LEU A 29 3.02 7.04 5.42
C LEU A 29 4.02 5.88 5.33
N TYR A 30 4.69 5.56 6.43
CA TYR A 30 5.69 4.49 6.55
C TYR A 30 5.40 3.58 7.74
N HIS A 31 5.84 2.33 7.64
CA HIS A 31 5.85 1.37 8.75
C HIS A 31 6.94 1.71 9.76
N GLN A 32 6.60 1.65 11.03
CA GLN A 32 7.51 1.76 12.17
C GLN A 32 7.95 0.36 12.63
N GLU A 33 9.06 0.30 13.39
CA GLU A 33 9.59 -0.95 13.96
C GLU A 33 8.62 -1.63 14.93
N ASP A 34 7.76 -0.86 15.60
CA ASP A 34 6.72 -1.35 16.53
C ASP A 34 5.45 -1.83 15.81
N GLY A 35 5.44 -1.84 14.48
CA GLY A 35 4.29 -2.19 13.65
C GLY A 35 3.30 -1.03 13.44
N GLY A 36 3.56 0.14 14.04
CA GLY A 36 2.78 1.36 13.83
C GLY A 36 2.97 1.98 12.45
N LEU A 37 2.15 2.98 12.16
CA LEU A 37 2.23 3.79 10.94
C LEU A 37 2.51 5.25 11.30
N THR A 38 3.39 5.91 10.54
CA THR A 38 3.74 7.30 10.80
C THR A 38 3.98 8.08 9.51
N PHE A 39 3.53 9.33 9.49
CA PHE A 39 3.88 10.26 8.44
C PHE A 39 5.28 10.82 8.70
N VAL A 40 6.18 10.67 7.72
CA VAL A 40 7.51 11.26 7.75
C VAL A 40 7.94 11.73 6.37
N ALA A 41 8.84 12.70 6.33
CA ALA A 41 9.45 13.14 5.08
C ALA A 41 10.36 12.06 4.49
N SER A 42 10.42 11.94 3.16
CA SER A 42 11.20 10.90 2.47
C SER A 42 12.68 10.81 2.88
N HIS A 43 13.33 11.95 3.14
CA HIS A 43 14.73 11.97 3.59
C HIS A 43 14.91 11.41 5.00
N GLU A 44 13.92 11.61 5.88
CA GLU A 44 13.92 11.05 7.22
C GLU A 44 13.64 9.55 7.17
N ALA A 45 12.68 9.12 6.34
CA ALA A 45 12.40 7.72 6.10
C ALA A 45 13.63 6.97 5.58
N GLN A 46 14.36 7.55 4.63
CA GLN A 46 15.60 6.97 4.12
C GLN A 46 16.67 6.85 5.20
N ARG A 47 16.87 7.88 6.03
CA ARG A 47 17.84 7.86 7.14
C ARG A 47 17.50 6.78 8.19
N ARG A 48 16.21 6.49 8.36
CA ARG A 48 15.68 5.50 9.30
C ARG A 48 15.41 4.14 8.65
N GLU A 49 15.74 3.97 7.37
CA GLU A 49 15.49 2.75 6.58
C GLU A 49 14.03 2.26 6.66
N LEU A 50 13.07 3.18 6.72
CA LEU A 50 11.66 2.83 6.86
C LEU A 50 11.06 2.35 5.52
N VAL A 51 10.17 1.38 5.63
CA VAL A 51 9.41 0.83 4.50
C VAL A 51 8.13 1.62 4.31
N LYS A 52 7.84 2.02 3.08
CA LYS A 52 6.60 2.76 2.81
C LYS A 52 5.38 1.86 3.00
N ALA A 53 4.29 2.44 3.52
CA ALA A 53 3.03 1.75 3.65
C ALA A 53 2.25 1.79 2.33
N TYR A 54 1.91 0.61 1.82
CA TYR A 54 1.11 0.43 0.61
C TYR A 54 -0.19 -0.27 0.94
N PHE A 55 -1.27 0.15 0.28
CA PHE A 55 -2.63 -0.30 0.56
C PHE A 55 -3.30 -0.83 -0.70
N PRO A 56 -4.16 -1.85 -0.58
CA PRO A 56 -4.84 -2.45 -1.72
C PRO A 56 -6.01 -1.61 -2.26
N THR A 57 -6.53 -0.65 -1.47
CA THR A 57 -7.62 0.24 -1.90
C THR A 57 -7.38 1.68 -1.48
N GLU A 58 -8.03 2.62 -2.17
CA GLU A 58 -7.99 4.05 -1.82
C GLU A 58 -8.56 4.29 -0.41
N ILE A 59 -9.67 3.61 -0.07
CA ILE A 59 -10.35 3.75 1.23
C ILE A 59 -9.41 3.31 2.36
N GLU A 60 -8.78 2.15 2.23
CA GLU A 60 -7.86 1.64 3.25
C GLU A 60 -6.66 2.57 3.45
N ALA A 61 -6.12 3.16 2.38
CA ALA A 61 -5.07 4.17 2.48
C ALA A 61 -5.55 5.44 3.21
N GLN A 62 -6.77 5.91 2.91
CA GLN A 62 -7.36 7.08 3.55
C GLN A 62 -7.60 6.84 5.05
N GLU A 63 -8.17 5.69 5.42
CA GLU A 63 -8.44 5.31 6.80
C GLU A 63 -7.16 5.15 7.61
N ALA A 64 -6.16 4.45 7.06
CA ALA A 64 -4.86 4.29 7.70
C ALA A 64 -4.14 5.64 7.89
N GLY A 65 -4.17 6.49 6.86
CA GLY A 65 -3.62 7.84 6.97
C GLY A 65 -4.37 8.70 7.99
N ALA A 66 -5.70 8.65 8.02
CA ALA A 66 -6.50 9.39 9.00
C ALA A 66 -6.20 8.94 10.43
N ALA A 67 -6.04 7.64 10.66
CA ALA A 67 -5.69 7.08 11.96
C ALA A 67 -4.27 7.48 12.41
N ALA A 68 -3.32 7.57 11.48
CA ALA A 68 -1.92 7.92 11.76
C ALA A 68 -1.65 9.44 11.82
N SER A 69 -2.57 10.28 11.34
CA SER A 69 -2.41 11.74 11.31
C SER A 69 -2.48 12.34 12.72
N GLY A 70 -1.30 12.60 13.31
CA GLY A 70 -1.20 13.33 14.57
C GLY A 70 -1.39 14.85 14.43
N ARG A 71 -1.14 15.40 13.23
CA ARG A 71 -1.15 16.84 12.95
C ARG A 71 -2.50 17.36 12.47
N LYS A 72 -3.46 16.46 12.23
CA LYS A 72 -4.77 16.76 11.62
C LYS A 72 -4.60 17.47 10.28
N GLY A 73 -3.59 17.10 9.51
CA GLY A 73 -3.40 17.55 8.13
C GLY A 73 -4.45 16.96 7.20
N ARG A 74 -4.47 17.42 5.95
CA ARG A 74 -5.32 16.81 4.92
C ARG A 74 -4.63 15.54 4.43
N VAL A 75 -5.27 14.39 4.62
CA VAL A 75 -4.79 13.09 4.12
C VAL A 75 -5.32 12.89 2.70
N SER A 76 -4.46 12.40 1.81
CA SER A 76 -4.82 11.96 0.47
C SER A 76 -4.25 10.57 0.21
N ALA A 77 -5.09 9.69 -0.35
CA ALA A 77 -4.64 8.43 -0.90
C ALA A 77 -4.28 8.64 -2.37
N LEU A 78 -3.07 8.25 -2.75
CA LEU A 78 -2.52 8.44 -4.09
C LEU A 78 -2.25 7.09 -4.73
N PRO A 79 -2.63 6.89 -6.01
CA PRO A 79 -2.29 5.68 -6.72
C PRO A 79 -0.77 5.60 -6.92
N VAL A 80 -0.22 4.40 -6.77
CA VAL A 80 1.20 4.10 -6.96
C VAL A 80 1.38 3.23 -8.19
N THR A 81 2.27 3.65 -9.08
CA THR A 81 2.78 2.77 -10.13
C THR A 81 3.71 1.75 -9.48
N ALA A 82 3.30 0.49 -9.49
CA ALA A 82 4.14 -0.60 -8.98
C ALA A 82 5.50 -0.60 -9.70
N ARG A 83 6.55 -0.86 -8.94
CA ARG A 83 7.91 -0.99 -9.47
C ARG A 83 7.98 -2.09 -10.53
N ALA A 84 8.86 -1.93 -11.52
CA ALA A 84 8.98 -2.87 -12.64
C ALA A 84 9.37 -4.28 -12.20
N GLU A 85 10.06 -4.38 -11.07
CA GLU A 85 10.46 -5.63 -10.43
C GLU A 85 9.31 -6.38 -9.77
N VAL A 86 8.16 -5.72 -9.53
CA VAL A 86 6.97 -6.36 -8.95
C VAL A 86 6.29 -7.21 -10.03
N PRO A 87 6.21 -8.55 -9.87
CA PRO A 87 5.71 -9.45 -10.91
C PRO A 87 4.17 -9.46 -10.94
N THR A 88 3.56 -8.33 -11.29
CA THR A 88 2.11 -8.06 -11.23
C THR A 88 1.27 -9.11 -11.96
N GLY A 89 1.72 -9.62 -13.11
CA GLY A 89 1.06 -10.69 -13.85
C GLY A 89 1.01 -12.03 -13.09
N GLN A 90 2.14 -12.44 -12.51
CA GLN A 90 2.25 -13.67 -11.74
C GLN A 90 1.44 -13.58 -10.44
N ILE A 91 1.51 -12.43 -9.75
CA ILE A 91 0.71 -12.19 -8.54
C ILE A 91 -0.78 -12.34 -8.85
N ARG A 92 -1.25 -11.70 -9.92
CA ARG A 92 -2.66 -11.77 -10.34
C ARG A 92 -3.10 -13.21 -10.64
N TRP A 93 -2.25 -13.99 -11.30
CA TRP A 93 -2.53 -15.41 -11.58
C TRP A 93 -2.61 -16.24 -10.30
N LEU A 94 -1.66 -16.06 -9.37
CA LEU A 94 -1.65 -16.76 -8.09
C LEU A 94 -2.88 -16.43 -7.23
N VAL A 95 -3.21 -15.14 -7.10
CA VAL A 95 -4.39 -14.68 -6.34
C VAL A 95 -5.69 -15.14 -7.00
N GLY A 96 -5.74 -15.23 -8.33
CA GLY A 96 -6.91 -15.75 -9.05
C GLY A 96 -7.26 -17.21 -8.72
N ASN A 97 -6.29 -17.98 -8.23
CA ASN A 97 -6.49 -19.37 -7.78
C ASN A 97 -6.79 -19.48 -6.27
N ARG A 98 -6.93 -18.35 -5.57
CA ARG A 98 -7.24 -18.31 -4.14
C ARG A 98 -8.72 -18.13 -3.88
N HIS A 99 -9.18 -18.69 -2.76
CA HIS A 99 -10.55 -18.51 -2.31
C HIS A 99 -10.76 -17.06 -1.86
N VAL A 100 -11.87 -16.45 -2.25
CA VAL A 100 -12.15 -15.04 -1.91
C VAL A 100 -12.36 -14.81 -0.40
N GLY A 101 -12.68 -15.86 0.35
CA GLY A 101 -12.75 -15.86 1.81
C GLY A 101 -11.45 -16.18 2.55
N THR A 102 -10.31 -16.34 1.84
CA THR A 102 -8.99 -16.45 2.49
C THR A 102 -8.69 -15.18 3.30
N ASP A 103 -8.13 -15.34 4.49
CA ASP A 103 -7.79 -14.22 5.38
C ASP A 103 -6.65 -13.36 4.79
N ASP A 104 -6.72 -12.05 4.99
CA ASP A 104 -5.73 -11.13 4.45
C ASP A 104 -4.35 -11.32 5.08
N ASN A 105 -4.27 -11.71 6.36
CA ASN A 105 -2.99 -11.98 7.01
C ASN A 105 -2.38 -13.27 6.47
N GLU A 106 -3.21 -14.29 6.19
CA GLU A 106 -2.77 -15.53 5.54
C GLU A 106 -2.20 -15.22 4.15
N LEU A 107 -2.95 -14.44 3.34
CA LEU A 107 -2.50 -14.04 2.01
C LEU A 107 -1.22 -13.19 2.06
N SER A 108 -1.15 -12.24 2.99
CA SER A 108 0.01 -11.37 3.17
C SER A 108 1.25 -12.16 3.58
N ALA A 109 1.12 -13.08 4.54
CA ALA A 109 2.21 -13.94 4.99
C ALA A 109 2.71 -14.85 3.86
N GLU A 110 1.79 -15.42 3.07
CA GLU A 110 2.15 -16.25 1.92
C GLU A 110 2.97 -15.45 0.89
N PHE A 111 2.48 -14.28 0.47
CA PHE A 111 3.15 -13.49 -0.57
C PHE A 111 4.48 -12.90 -0.10
N ARG A 112 4.59 -12.54 1.18
CA ARG A 112 5.87 -12.20 1.81
C ARG A 112 6.85 -13.37 1.73
N SER A 113 6.44 -14.54 2.22
CA SER A 113 7.29 -15.74 2.22
C SER A 113 7.73 -16.14 0.81
N ARG A 114 6.84 -16.02 -0.18
CA ARG A 114 7.17 -16.28 -1.59
C ARG A 114 8.18 -15.28 -2.14
N ALA A 115 8.02 -14.00 -1.85
CA ALA A 115 8.95 -12.95 -2.31
C ALA A 115 10.34 -13.18 -1.73
N GLU A 116 10.43 -13.43 -0.42
CA GLU A 116 11.68 -13.73 0.28
C GLU A 116 12.32 -15.03 -0.26
N GLY A 117 11.53 -16.09 -0.43
CA GLY A 117 12.00 -17.36 -1.01
C GLY A 117 12.46 -17.25 -2.45
N ALA A 118 11.97 -16.26 -3.20
CA ALA A 118 12.42 -15.93 -4.55
C ALA A 118 13.65 -15.00 -4.58
N GLY A 119 14.16 -14.60 -3.41
CA GLY A 119 15.37 -13.76 -3.28
C GLY A 119 15.11 -12.26 -3.29
N ALA A 120 13.87 -11.80 -3.08
CA ALA A 120 13.61 -10.38 -2.87
C ALA A 120 14.26 -9.93 -1.56
N ALA A 121 15.24 -9.02 -1.65
CA ALA A 121 15.95 -8.47 -0.49
C ALA A 121 15.47 -7.05 -0.13
N ASP A 122 14.80 -6.35 -1.06
CA ASP A 122 14.31 -5.00 -0.86
C ASP A 122 12.94 -5.03 -0.14
N PRO A 123 12.83 -4.52 1.10
CA PRO A 123 11.58 -4.53 1.85
C PRO A 123 10.45 -3.73 1.17
N ASP A 124 10.79 -2.70 0.39
CA ASP A 124 9.81 -1.90 -0.34
C ASP A 124 9.17 -2.71 -1.48
N ILE A 125 9.97 -3.50 -2.20
CA ILE A 125 9.46 -4.43 -3.22
C ILE A 125 8.53 -5.46 -2.57
N ILE A 126 8.92 -6.04 -1.43
CA ILE A 126 8.09 -7.01 -0.71
C ILE A 126 6.77 -6.37 -0.28
N ALA A 127 6.80 -5.14 0.25
CA ALA A 127 5.58 -4.41 0.63
C ALA A 127 4.66 -4.16 -0.57
N GLN A 128 5.20 -3.75 -1.72
CA GLN A 128 4.41 -3.58 -2.95
C GLN A 128 3.84 -4.90 -3.47
N ILE A 129 4.58 -6.01 -3.39
CA ILE A 129 4.09 -7.36 -3.76
C ILE A 129 2.87 -7.73 -2.90
N VAL A 130 2.98 -7.56 -1.59
CA VAL A 130 1.90 -7.90 -0.65
C VAL A 130 0.67 -7.01 -0.88
N ALA A 131 0.85 -5.70 -0.98
CA ALA A 131 -0.24 -4.77 -1.23
C ALA A 131 -0.94 -5.05 -2.57
N TYR A 132 -0.17 -5.39 -3.62
CA TYR A 132 -0.74 -5.70 -4.93
C TYR A 132 -1.49 -7.04 -4.94
N ALA A 133 -1.02 -8.03 -4.18
CA ALA A 133 -1.73 -9.29 -3.98
C ALA A 133 -3.08 -9.07 -3.30
N LEU A 134 -3.10 -8.27 -2.23
CA LEU A 134 -4.33 -7.86 -1.55
C LEU A 134 -5.24 -7.06 -2.49
N ALA A 135 -4.71 -6.16 -3.32
CA ALA A 135 -5.52 -5.40 -4.29
C ALA A 135 -6.21 -6.31 -5.31
N CYS A 136 -5.51 -7.33 -5.79
CA CYS A 136 -6.08 -8.37 -6.64
C CYS A 136 -7.18 -9.17 -5.90
N HIS A 137 -6.97 -9.49 -4.62
CA HIS A 137 -7.92 -10.24 -3.81
C HIS A 137 -9.19 -9.45 -3.52
N ARG A 138 -9.07 -8.17 -3.16
CA ARG A 138 -10.18 -7.20 -3.04
C ARG A 138 -11.00 -7.11 -4.31
N ALA A 139 -10.34 -7.04 -5.47
CA ALA A 139 -11.03 -7.01 -6.75
C ALA A 139 -11.82 -8.30 -7.02
N ASN A 140 -11.28 -9.46 -6.65
CA ASN A 140 -11.98 -10.74 -6.76
C ASN A 140 -13.17 -10.83 -5.79
N GLN A 141 -13.01 -10.39 -4.54
CA GLN A 141 -14.08 -10.30 -3.55
C GLN A 141 -15.22 -9.40 -4.04
N ALA A 142 -14.88 -8.21 -4.54
CA ALA A 142 -15.86 -7.27 -5.10
C ALA A 142 -16.61 -7.88 -6.29
N LEU A 143 -15.91 -8.65 -7.15
CA LEU A 143 -16.54 -9.36 -8.26
C LEU A 143 -17.50 -10.46 -7.78
N CYS A 144 -17.12 -11.27 -6.81
CA CYS A 144 -18.00 -12.29 -6.22
C CYS A 144 -19.27 -11.67 -5.61
N ILE A 145 -19.11 -10.58 -4.85
CA ILE A 145 -20.24 -9.83 -4.28
C ILE A 145 -21.17 -9.30 -5.38
N ALA A 146 -20.60 -8.68 -6.43
CA ALA A 146 -21.37 -8.13 -7.54
C ALA A 146 -22.15 -9.20 -8.32
N LEU A 147 -21.59 -10.41 -8.42
CA LEU A 147 -22.20 -11.55 -9.12
C LEU A 147 -23.11 -12.41 -8.22
N ARG A 148 -23.19 -12.12 -6.91
CA ARG A 148 -23.92 -12.91 -5.90
C ARG A 148 -23.54 -14.40 -5.90
N LEU A 149 -22.25 -14.68 -6.10
CA LEU A 149 -21.67 -16.03 -5.96
C LEU A 149 -21.37 -16.34 -4.49
#